data_AF-A0A356KME8-F1
#
_entry.id   AF-A0A356KME8-F1
#
_cell.length_a   1.000
_cell.length_b   1.000
_cell.length_c   1.000
_cell.angle_alpha   90.00
_cell.angle_beta   90.00
_cell.angle_gamma   90.00
#
_symmetry.space_group_name_H-M   'P 1'
#
loop_
_entity.id
_entity.type
_entity.pdbx_description
1 polymer ?
#
loop_
_entity_poly.entity_id
_entity_poly.type
_entity_poly.pdbx_seq_one_letter_code
_entity_poly.pdbx_strand_id
1 'polypeptide(L)'
;PAEKKRFLSWARGADLGPLLFLSGDIHISELYRVPHDKAQPKGAAFWELTASGLATDAFGYQDLFEAAVRPERLWMESRRNVVMVEVDIPRDPAKRAASKLRFTCLAAKDGAVLRDTETTFASFGPAGEKPAQPKQEPPKKKFFQLR
;
A
#
# COMPACT_ATOMS: atom_id res chain seq x y z
N PRO A 1 -20.79 -7.67 -3.94
CA PRO A 1 -20.76 -6.97 -5.27
C PRO A 1 -21.68 -5.74 -5.36
N ALA A 2 -22.93 -5.83 -4.92
CA ALA A 2 -23.88 -4.71 -4.97
C ALA A 2 -23.51 -3.57 -4.01
N GLU A 3 -23.07 -3.88 -2.79
CA GLU A 3 -22.67 -2.90 -1.77
C GLU A 3 -21.44 -2.10 -2.19
N LYS A 4 -20.40 -2.77 -2.69
CA LYS A 4 -19.21 -2.12 -3.27
C LYS A 4 -19.63 -1.09 -4.34
N LYS A 5 -20.51 -1.46 -5.28
CA LYS A 5 -20.98 -0.55 -6.32
C LYS A 5 -21.77 0.64 -5.75
N ARG A 6 -22.64 0.40 -4.74
CA ARG A 6 -23.38 1.47 -4.06
C ARG A 6 -22.43 2.45 -3.35
N PHE A 7 -21.45 1.95 -2.63
CA PHE A 7 -20.44 2.77 -1.97
C PHE A 7 -19.66 3.63 -2.99
N LEU A 8 -19.14 3.01 -4.05
CA LEU A 8 -18.36 3.73 -5.07
C LEU A 8 -19.22 4.80 -5.78
N SER A 9 -20.50 4.50 -6.04
CA SER A 9 -21.43 5.47 -6.62
C SER A 9 -21.70 6.65 -5.67
N TRP A 10 -21.88 6.37 -4.38
CA TRP A 10 -22.07 7.42 -3.37
C TRP A 10 -20.81 8.27 -3.22
N ALA A 11 -19.64 7.66 -3.09
CA ALA A 11 -18.35 8.34 -2.97
C ALA A 11 -18.09 9.27 -4.16
N ARG A 12 -18.50 8.85 -5.37
CA ARG A 12 -18.46 9.69 -6.57
C ARG A 12 -19.44 10.85 -6.52
N GLY A 13 -20.68 10.63 -6.08
CA GLY A 13 -21.67 11.70 -5.96
C GLY A 13 -21.32 12.74 -4.89
N ALA A 14 -20.60 12.31 -3.84
CA ALA A 14 -20.14 13.17 -2.76
C ALA A 14 -18.81 13.89 -3.04
N ASP A 15 -18.23 13.72 -4.24
CA ASP A 15 -16.92 14.27 -4.63
C ASP A 15 -15.82 14.01 -3.59
N LEU A 16 -15.80 12.78 -3.05
CA LEU A 16 -14.74 12.39 -2.15
C LEU A 16 -13.43 12.35 -2.93
N GLY A 17 -12.40 12.97 -2.34
CA GLY A 17 -11.03 12.87 -2.84
C GLY A 17 -10.47 11.44 -2.74
N PRO A 18 -9.14 11.28 -2.76
CA PRO A 18 -8.51 9.98 -2.60
C PRO A 18 -8.96 9.27 -1.32
N LEU A 19 -9.19 7.94 -1.39
CA LEU A 19 -9.65 7.14 -0.25
C LEU A 19 -8.64 6.04 0.09
N LEU A 20 -8.40 5.87 1.39
CA LEU A 20 -7.68 4.73 1.96
C LEU A 20 -8.68 3.81 2.68
N PHE A 21 -8.79 2.57 2.21
CA PHE A 21 -9.51 1.52 2.91
C PHE A 21 -8.56 0.82 3.87
N LEU A 22 -8.96 0.70 5.13
CA LEU A 22 -8.27 -0.09 6.14
C LEU A 22 -9.04 -1.38 6.34
N SER A 23 -8.40 -2.53 6.12
CA SER A 23 -9.03 -3.84 6.20
C SER A 23 -8.20 -4.83 7.02
N GLY A 24 -8.80 -5.98 7.31
CA GLY A 24 -8.26 -7.04 8.15
C GLY A 24 -8.60 -8.44 7.60
N ASP A 25 -8.63 -9.43 8.51
CA ASP A 25 -9.14 -10.80 8.32
C ASP A 25 -8.25 -11.78 7.54
N ILE A 26 -7.60 -11.37 6.46
CA ILE A 26 -6.92 -12.31 5.53
C ILE A 26 -5.55 -12.84 6.01
N HIS A 27 -5.20 -12.62 7.29
CA HIS A 27 -3.95 -13.04 7.95
C HIS A 27 -2.62 -12.58 7.32
N ILE A 28 -2.67 -11.78 6.25
CA ILE A 28 -1.53 -11.09 5.65
C ILE A 28 -1.70 -9.58 5.79
N SER A 29 -0.59 -8.86 5.58
CA SER A 29 -0.61 -7.43 5.38
C SER A 29 -0.23 -7.10 3.94
N GLU A 30 -0.99 -6.23 3.30
CA GLU A 30 -0.70 -5.80 1.93
C GLU A 30 -1.11 -4.34 1.73
N LEU A 31 -0.37 -3.65 0.87
CA LEU A 31 -0.74 -2.34 0.37
C LEU A 31 -0.84 -2.42 -1.15
N TYR A 32 -2.01 -2.08 -1.65
CA TYR A 32 -2.23 -2.06 -3.08
C TYR A 32 -3.21 -0.97 -3.50
N ARG A 33 -3.07 -0.55 -4.75
CA ARG A 33 -4.01 0.37 -5.36
C ARG A 33 -5.18 -0.42 -5.94
N VAL A 34 -6.40 -0.01 -5.62
CA VAL A 34 -7.61 -0.65 -6.11
C VAL A 34 -7.75 -0.31 -7.60
N PRO A 35 -7.80 -1.31 -8.51
CA PRO A 35 -7.88 -1.06 -9.95
C PRO A 35 -9.04 -0.13 -10.30
N HIS A 36 -8.80 0.81 -11.22
CA HIS A 36 -9.79 1.80 -11.59
C HIS A 36 -10.99 1.14 -12.30
N ASP A 37 -12.13 1.09 -11.63
CA ASP A 37 -13.41 0.67 -12.22
C ASP A 37 -14.10 1.88 -12.89
N LYS A 38 -14.93 1.66 -13.92
CA LYS A 38 -15.80 2.69 -14.52
C LYS A 38 -16.73 3.35 -13.49
N ALA A 39 -16.95 2.69 -12.36
CA ALA A 39 -17.71 3.21 -11.22
C ALA A 39 -16.93 4.16 -10.30
N GLN A 40 -15.59 4.23 -10.39
CA GLN A 40 -14.81 5.15 -9.56
C GLN A 40 -14.99 6.61 -10.01
N PRO A 41 -14.95 7.58 -9.08
CA PRO A 41 -14.94 8.99 -9.42
C PRO A 41 -13.74 9.32 -10.32
N LYS A 42 -13.94 10.18 -11.34
CA LYS A 42 -12.83 10.62 -12.21
C LYS A 42 -11.77 11.31 -11.36
N GLY A 43 -10.54 10.81 -11.40
CA GLY A 43 -9.42 11.38 -10.64
C GLY A 43 -9.33 10.91 -9.18
N ALA A 44 -10.26 10.08 -8.70
CA ALA A 44 -10.12 9.44 -7.41
C ALA A 44 -9.23 8.20 -7.54
N ALA A 45 -8.26 8.07 -6.64
CA ALA A 45 -7.48 6.86 -6.47
C ALA A 45 -7.82 6.25 -5.12
N PHE A 46 -8.09 4.96 -5.17
CA PHE A 46 -8.44 4.15 -4.01
C PHE A 46 -7.29 3.22 -3.71
N TRP A 47 -6.94 3.17 -2.44
CA TRP A 47 -5.92 2.27 -1.92
C TRP A 47 -6.53 1.42 -0.84
N GLU A 48 -6.04 0.20 -0.73
CA GLU A 48 -6.37 -0.67 0.38
C GLU A 48 -5.10 -1.06 1.11
N LEU A 49 -5.13 -0.84 2.42
CA LEU A 49 -4.16 -1.34 3.36
C LEU A 49 -4.83 -2.41 4.21
N THR A 50 -4.39 -3.63 4.05
CA THR A 50 -4.76 -4.74 4.91
C THR A 50 -3.71 -4.89 6.00
N ALA A 51 -4.13 -4.99 7.27
CA ALA A 51 -3.24 -5.27 8.39
C ALA A 51 -3.81 -6.40 9.26
N SER A 52 -3.42 -7.65 8.95
CA SER A 52 -4.00 -8.85 9.60
C SER A 52 -2.99 -9.81 10.20
N GLY A 53 -1.70 -9.47 10.18
CA GLY A 53 -0.62 -10.36 10.58
C GLY A 53 -0.36 -10.45 12.08
N LEU A 54 -1.25 -10.04 13.00
CA LEU A 54 -0.84 -9.92 14.41
C LEU A 54 -0.59 -11.28 15.10
N ALA A 55 -1.49 -12.24 14.89
CA ALA A 55 -1.57 -13.45 15.71
C ALA A 55 -1.02 -14.71 15.03
N THR A 56 -0.97 -14.73 13.70
CA THR A 56 -0.63 -15.91 12.92
C THR A 56 0.38 -15.55 11.83
N ASP A 57 1.40 -16.39 11.68
CA ASP A 57 2.16 -16.41 10.44
C ASP A 57 1.24 -17.09 9.40
N ALA A 58 1.05 -16.48 8.23
CA ALA A 58 0.11 -16.95 7.20
C ALA A 58 0.61 -18.21 6.45
N PHE A 59 1.02 -19.24 7.19
CA PHE A 59 1.46 -20.52 6.65
C PHE A 59 0.34 -21.16 5.81
N GLY A 60 0.59 -21.32 4.51
CA GLY A 60 -0.29 -22.04 3.58
C GLY A 60 -1.10 -21.18 2.60
N TYR A 61 -1.22 -19.87 2.81
CA TYR A 61 -1.90 -18.97 1.87
C TYR A 61 -0.97 -18.02 1.11
N GLN A 62 0.30 -17.94 1.53
CA GLN A 62 1.27 -17.05 0.90
C GLN A 62 1.41 -17.29 -0.59
N ASP A 63 1.57 -18.55 -1.02
CA ASP A 63 1.69 -18.90 -2.44
C ASP A 63 0.41 -18.56 -3.23
N LEU A 64 -0.76 -18.66 -2.61
CA LEU A 64 -2.05 -18.29 -3.23
C LEU A 64 -2.17 -16.77 -3.39
N PHE A 65 -1.71 -15.99 -2.41
CA PHE A 65 -1.72 -14.54 -2.48
C PHE A 65 -0.63 -13.99 -3.40
N GLU A 66 0.54 -14.62 -3.48
CA GLU A 66 1.59 -14.30 -4.44
C GLU A 66 1.16 -14.67 -5.87
N ALA A 67 0.54 -15.83 -6.05
CA ALA A 67 -0.02 -16.27 -7.33
C ALA A 67 -1.24 -15.43 -7.77
N ALA A 68 -1.96 -14.82 -6.83
CA ALA A 68 -2.95 -13.78 -7.12
C ALA A 68 -2.21 -12.51 -7.58
N VAL A 69 -1.76 -12.52 -8.84
CA VAL A 69 -1.05 -11.41 -9.46
C VAL A 69 -1.92 -10.15 -9.40
N ARG A 70 -1.56 -9.24 -8.49
CA ARG A 70 -2.12 -7.89 -8.39
C ARG A 70 -1.03 -6.92 -8.82
N PRO A 71 -0.98 -6.49 -10.10
CA PRO A 71 0.09 -5.61 -10.59
C PRO A 71 0.12 -4.24 -9.88
N GLU A 72 -1.01 -3.85 -9.27
CA GLU A 72 -1.15 -2.63 -8.48
C GLU A 72 -0.72 -2.80 -7.01
N ARG A 73 -0.26 -3.99 -6.61
CA ARG A 73 0.24 -4.27 -5.25
C ARG A 73 1.66 -3.76 -5.11
N LEU A 74 1.88 -2.90 -4.11
CA LEU A 74 3.22 -2.39 -3.79
C LEU A 74 4.01 -3.39 -2.96
N TRP A 75 3.37 -3.98 -1.97
CA TRP A 75 4.00 -5.01 -1.15
C TRP A 75 2.98 -5.92 -0.47
N MET A 76 3.48 -7.06 -0.03
CA MET A 76 2.82 -8.02 0.83
C MET A 76 3.80 -8.46 1.92
N GLU A 77 3.26 -8.77 3.09
CA GLU A 77 3.97 -9.34 4.22
C GLU A 77 3.10 -10.39 4.92
N SER A 78 3.67 -11.59 5.08
CA SER A 78 3.00 -12.77 5.66
C SER A 78 3.52 -13.12 7.06
N ARG A 79 4.68 -12.60 7.45
CA ARG A 79 5.20 -12.70 8.82
C ARG A 79 4.32 -11.92 9.77
N ARG A 80 4.32 -12.32 11.04
CA ARG A 80 3.59 -11.56 12.04
C ARG A 80 4.02 -10.09 12.11
N ASN A 81 3.05 -9.19 11.95
CA ASN A 81 3.33 -7.76 11.79
C ASN A 81 2.18 -6.86 12.27
N VAL A 82 2.52 -5.58 12.45
CA VAL A 82 1.59 -4.45 12.56
C VAL A 82 1.89 -3.47 11.44
N VAL A 83 0.89 -2.69 11.01
CA VAL A 83 1.13 -1.58 10.08
C VAL A 83 0.82 -0.26 10.77
N MET A 84 1.80 0.63 10.77
CA MET A 84 1.68 2.01 11.21
C MET A 84 1.40 2.91 10.00
N VAL A 85 0.43 3.82 10.16
CA VAL A 85 0.09 4.83 9.16
C VAL A 85 0.37 6.20 9.77
N GLU A 86 1.35 6.90 9.22
CA GLU A 86 1.68 8.26 9.62
C GLU A 86 1.13 9.24 8.57
N VAL A 87 0.43 10.26 9.04
CA VAL A 87 -0.18 11.28 8.19
C VAL A 87 0.28 12.64 8.65
N ASP A 88 1.07 13.31 7.82
CA ASP A 88 1.50 14.69 8.05
C ASP A 88 0.56 15.63 7.29
N ILE A 89 -0.38 16.22 8.02
CA ILE A 89 -1.36 17.17 7.46
C ILE A 89 -0.90 18.59 7.79
N PRO A 90 -0.54 19.42 6.78
CA PRO A 90 -0.19 20.79 7.01
C PRO A 90 -1.39 21.57 7.54
N ARG A 91 -1.14 22.52 8.44
CA ARG A 91 -2.18 23.40 9.01
C ARG A 91 -2.92 24.21 7.95
N ASP A 92 -2.24 24.53 6.85
CA ASP A 92 -2.79 25.25 5.71
C ASP A 92 -3.55 24.28 4.78
N PRO A 93 -4.90 24.40 4.65
CA PRO A 93 -5.69 23.55 3.77
C PRO A 93 -5.27 23.59 2.31
N ALA A 94 -4.72 24.72 1.83
CA ALA A 94 -4.26 24.86 0.45
C ALA A 94 -3.04 23.98 0.14
N LYS A 95 -2.32 23.53 1.17
CA LYS A 95 -1.12 22.67 1.04
C LYS A 95 -1.41 21.19 1.26
N ARG A 96 -2.69 20.80 1.44
CA ARG A 96 -3.08 19.40 1.70
C ARG A 96 -2.58 18.41 0.66
N ALA A 97 -2.39 18.83 -0.59
CA ALA A 97 -1.83 17.98 -1.64
C ALA A 97 -0.39 17.50 -1.34
N ALA A 98 0.40 18.31 -0.64
CA ALA A 98 1.79 18.00 -0.27
C ALA A 98 1.92 17.24 1.06
N SER A 99 0.80 16.99 1.75
CA SER A 99 0.75 16.17 2.97
C SER A 99 1.40 14.82 2.73
N LYS A 100 2.26 14.39 3.66
CA LYS A 100 2.94 13.10 3.55
C LYS A 100 2.09 12.00 4.16
N LEU A 101 2.16 10.83 3.53
CA LEU A 101 1.57 9.58 3.96
C LEU A 101 2.67 8.54 4.03
N ARG A 102 2.87 7.93 5.18
CA ARG A 102 3.82 6.84 5.35
C ARG A 102 3.13 5.59 5.88
N PHE A 103 3.43 4.46 5.24
CA PHE A 103 2.95 3.14 5.61
C PHE A 103 4.14 2.29 6.00
N THR A 104 4.25 1.95 7.29
CA THR A 104 5.37 1.17 7.80
C THR A 104 4.85 -0.14 8.38
N CYS A 105 5.22 -1.25 7.75
CA CYS A 105 4.95 -2.58 8.26
C CYS A 105 6.11 -3.00 9.19
N LEU A 106 5.78 -3.24 10.46
CA LEU A 106 6.74 -3.58 11.51
C LEU A 106 6.54 -5.02 11.95
N ALA A 107 7.62 -5.76 12.11
CA ALA A 107 7.59 -7.10 12.67
C ALA A 107 7.02 -7.07 14.09
N ALA A 108 6.06 -7.94 14.38
CA ALA A 108 5.44 -8.00 15.70
C ALA A 108 6.42 -8.46 16.79
N LYS A 109 7.50 -9.17 16.42
CA LYS A 109 8.46 -9.75 17.35
C LYS A 109 9.39 -8.71 17.98
N ASP A 110 9.93 -7.80 17.16
CA ASP A 110 11.04 -6.91 17.53
C ASP A 110 10.88 -5.49 16.99
N GLY A 111 9.77 -5.19 16.30
CA GLY A 111 9.54 -3.89 15.69
C GLY A 111 10.41 -3.60 14.47
N ALA A 112 11.13 -4.59 13.92
CA ALA A 112 11.94 -4.36 12.72
C ALA A 112 11.07 -3.95 11.52
N VAL A 113 11.56 -2.99 10.73
CA VAL A 113 10.85 -2.55 9.51
C VAL A 113 10.91 -3.67 8.46
N LEU A 114 9.74 -4.16 8.06
CA LEU A 114 9.59 -5.20 7.04
C LEU A 114 9.29 -4.60 5.66
N ARG A 115 8.44 -3.57 5.65
CA ARG A 115 8.07 -2.78 4.47
C ARG A 115 7.91 -1.32 4.87
N ASP A 116 8.23 -0.45 3.95
CA ASP A 116 8.08 0.99 4.14
C ASP A 116 7.69 1.63 2.81
N THR A 117 6.74 2.55 2.85
CA THR A 117 6.25 3.26 1.67
C THR A 117 5.88 4.68 2.07
N GLU A 118 6.58 5.65 1.49
CA GLU A 118 6.25 7.07 1.60
C GLU A 118 5.58 7.54 0.30
N THR A 119 4.51 8.33 0.44
CA THR A 119 3.79 8.97 -0.66
C THR A 119 3.21 10.31 -0.16
N THR A 120 2.50 11.02 -1.02
CA THR A 120 1.78 12.26 -0.69
C THR A 120 0.31 12.12 -1.02
N PHE A 121 -0.57 12.98 -0.50
CA PHE A 121 -1.98 12.95 -0.90
C PHE A 121 -2.18 13.20 -2.40
N ALA A 122 -1.28 13.95 -3.05
CA ALA A 122 -1.28 14.16 -4.50
C ALA A 122 -0.90 12.88 -5.27
N SER A 123 0.19 12.21 -4.88
CA SER A 123 0.68 10.97 -5.52
C SER A 123 -0.10 9.72 -5.08
N PHE A 124 -0.88 9.83 -4.01
CA PHE A 124 -1.94 8.90 -3.64
C PHE A 124 -3.14 8.99 -4.63
N GLY A 125 -3.11 9.94 -5.57
CA GLY A 125 -4.01 10.13 -6.73
C GLY A 125 -3.75 9.20 -7.94
N PRO A 126 -4.37 9.44 -9.11
CA PRO A 126 -4.32 8.52 -10.25
C PRO A 126 -2.89 8.42 -10.77
N ALA A 127 -2.44 7.18 -11.05
CA ALA A 127 -1.08 6.84 -11.46
C ALA A 127 -0.53 7.80 -12.52
N GLY A 128 0.26 8.77 -12.05
CA GLY A 128 1.10 9.63 -12.86
C GLY A 128 2.58 9.51 -12.47
N GLU A 129 2.88 9.03 -11.26
CA GLU A 129 4.27 8.86 -10.83
C GLU A 129 4.48 7.45 -10.31
N LYS A 130 5.29 6.68 -11.05
CA LYS A 130 5.87 5.46 -10.53
C LYS A 130 6.63 5.83 -9.25
N PRO A 131 6.39 5.15 -8.11
CA PRO A 131 7.28 5.32 -6.96
C PRO A 131 8.70 5.05 -7.43
N ALA A 132 9.63 5.96 -7.10
CA ALA A 132 11.03 5.78 -7.44
C ALA A 132 11.48 4.43 -6.90
N GLN A 133 11.83 3.51 -7.80
CA GLN A 133 12.45 2.26 -7.38
C GLN A 133 13.69 2.61 -6.58
N PRO A 134 13.89 2.01 -5.39
CA PRO A 134 15.16 2.15 -4.69
C PRO A 134 16.26 1.71 -5.66
N LYS A 135 17.28 2.57 -5.83
CA LYS A 135 18.46 2.24 -6.63
C LYS A 135 19.04 0.94 -6.08
N GLN A 136 18.81 -0.18 -6.76
CA GLN A 136 19.59 -1.37 -6.54
C GLN A 136 21.03 -1.01 -6.91
N GLU A 137 21.89 -0.88 -5.90
CA GLU A 137 23.32 -0.84 -6.17
C GLU A 137 23.68 -2.12 -6.93
N PRO A 138 24.40 -2.01 -8.07
CA PRO A 138 24.82 -3.19 -8.78
C PRO A 138 25.67 -4.06 -7.85
N PRO A 139 25.53 -5.39 -7.88
CA PRO A 139 26.32 -6.28 -7.04
C PRO A 139 27.80 -6.00 -7.29
N LYS A 140 28.53 -5.66 -6.21
CA LYS A 140 29.98 -5.48 -6.25
C LYS A 140 30.58 -6.77 -6.81
N LYS A 141 31.11 -6.71 -8.04
CA LYS A 141 31.87 -7.81 -8.65
C LYS A 141 33.04 -8.12 -7.73
N LYS A 142 32.97 -9.24 -6.99
CA LYS A 142 34.15 -9.82 -6.35
C LYS A 142 35.01 -10.40 -7.48
N PHE A 143 36.08 -9.71 -7.82
CA PHE A 143 37.15 -10.28 -8.64
C PHE A 143 37.79 -11.40 -7.81
N PHE A 144 37.50 -12.65 -8.14
CA PHE A 144 38.33 -13.77 -7.74
C PHE A 144 39.60 -13.71 -8.58
N GLN A 145 40.73 -13.34 -7.97
CA GLN A 145 42.03 -13.65 -8.52
C GLN A 145 42.30 -15.14 -8.22
N LEU A 146 42.22 -15.99 -9.24
CA LEU A 146 42.85 -17.31 -9.17
C LEU A 146 44.37 -17.09 -9.17
N ARG A 147 45.03 -17.65 -8.16
CA ARG A 147 46.47 -17.93 -8.17
C ARG A 147 46.68 -19.37 -8.59
#